data_AF-A0A2J6MZ16-F1
#
_entry.id   AF-A0A2J6MZ16-F1
#
_cell.length_a   1.000
_cell.length_b   1.000
_cell.length_c   1.000
_cell.angle_alpha   90.00
_cell.angle_beta   90.00
_cell.angle_gamma   90.00
#
_symmetry.space_group_name_H-M   'P 1'
#
loop_
_entity.id
_entity.type
_entity.pdbx_description
1 polymer ?
#
loop_
_entity_poly.entity_id
_entity_poly.type
_entity_poly.pdbx_seq_one_letter_code
_entity_poly.pdbx_strand_id
1 'polypeptide(L)'
;MLGVYENFPVDVQKVMRFATTTSCKTLQKAVVQCLGKLNSENLRLEEVTSPSASDCAVAFEFGIADGDTFNYLDAEEAQKVMGEIRKASIRMMDFFCAIRYYKEHGGKRFPLKFDYYMLRLIFNMDLVEVLIFHERGPRHVQPEDLINLIVERVNKFFSKRVLKAV
;
A
#
# COMPACT_ATOMS: atom_id res chain seq x y z
N MET A 1 -7.40 -6.09 16.65
CA MET A 1 -8.60 -5.97 15.77
C MET A 1 -8.09 -5.96 14.36
N LEU A 2 -8.29 -7.05 13.61
CA LEU A 2 -7.65 -7.19 12.30
C LEU A 2 -8.13 -6.09 11.33
N GLY A 3 -7.17 -5.43 10.70
CA GLY A 3 -7.40 -4.42 9.68
C GLY A 3 -7.62 -3.00 10.20
N VAL A 4 -7.64 -2.75 11.51
CA VAL A 4 -7.79 -1.38 12.02
C VAL A 4 -6.73 -1.07 13.06
N TYR A 5 -6.02 0.02 12.84
CA TYR A 5 -5.04 0.60 13.76
C TYR A 5 -5.73 1.62 14.67
N GLU A 6 -5.61 1.42 15.97
CA GLU A 6 -6.30 2.24 16.98
C GLU A 6 -5.80 3.69 16.99
N ASN A 7 -4.50 3.89 16.72
CA ASN A 7 -3.85 5.20 16.80
C ASN A 7 -3.61 5.83 15.42
N PHE A 8 -4.48 5.56 14.44
CA PHE A 8 -4.34 6.13 13.11
C PHE A 8 -4.44 7.67 13.18
N PRO A 9 -3.52 8.43 12.53
CA PRO A 9 -3.47 9.88 12.63
C PRO A 9 -4.79 10.57 12.22
N VAL A 10 -5.20 11.57 13.00
CA VAL A 10 -6.41 12.37 12.74
C VAL A 10 -6.17 13.32 11.56
N ASP A 11 -5.01 13.98 11.53
CA ASP A 11 -4.63 14.93 10.48
C ASP A 11 -3.92 14.23 9.31
N VAL A 12 -4.72 13.59 8.45
CA VAL A 12 -4.20 12.94 7.25
C VAL A 12 -3.74 13.96 6.22
N GLN A 13 -2.60 13.68 5.59
CA GLN A 13 -1.99 14.60 4.62
C GLN A 13 -2.72 14.61 3.28
N LYS A 14 -3.27 13.47 2.87
CA LYS A 14 -4.01 13.34 1.61
C LYS A 14 -5.14 12.34 1.72
N VAL A 15 -6.23 12.65 1.03
CA VAL A 15 -7.35 11.76 0.78
C VAL A 15 -7.50 11.61 -0.73
N MET A 16 -7.46 10.37 -1.21
CA MET A 16 -7.74 10.03 -2.60
C MET A 16 -8.97 9.15 -2.68
N ARG A 17 -9.77 9.34 -3.72
CA ARG A 17 -11.04 8.63 -3.90
C ARG A 17 -11.04 7.89 -5.22
N PHE A 18 -11.60 6.69 -5.21
CA PHE A 18 -11.68 5.83 -6.38
C PHE A 18 -13.07 5.21 -6.48
N ALA A 19 -13.74 5.40 -7.62
CA ALA A 19 -14.89 4.59 -7.96
C ALA A 19 -14.45 3.14 -8.20
N THR A 20 -15.26 2.17 -7.72
CA THR A 20 -15.05 0.74 -7.92
C THR A 20 -16.22 0.09 -8.65
N THR A 21 -15.91 -0.80 -9.60
CA THR A 21 -16.93 -1.62 -10.30
C THR A 21 -16.93 -3.08 -9.83
N THR A 22 -16.24 -3.40 -8.74
CA THR A 22 -16.18 -4.75 -8.16
C THR A 22 -16.61 -4.74 -6.70
N SER A 23 -16.99 -5.90 -6.16
CA SER A 23 -17.44 -6.02 -4.77
C SER A 23 -16.33 -5.67 -3.78
N CYS A 24 -16.69 -5.15 -2.59
CA CYS A 24 -15.73 -4.83 -1.53
C CYS A 24 -14.86 -6.05 -1.18
N LYS A 25 -15.45 -7.24 -1.03
CA LYS A 25 -14.70 -8.48 -0.74
C LYS A 25 -13.69 -8.80 -1.83
N THR A 26 -14.07 -8.67 -3.10
CA THR A 26 -13.15 -8.93 -4.22
C THR A 26 -12.00 -7.93 -4.23
N LEU A 27 -12.31 -6.65 -4.04
CA LEU A 27 -11.31 -5.59 -4.02
C LEU A 27 -10.34 -5.73 -2.85
N GLN A 28 -10.84 -6.02 -1.64
CA GLN A 28 -10.03 -6.26 -0.44
C GLN A 28 -9.04 -7.39 -0.65
N LYS A 29 -9.48 -8.50 -1.27
CA LYS A 29 -8.59 -9.62 -1.59
C LYS A 29 -7.48 -9.18 -2.55
N ALA A 30 -7.84 -8.45 -3.61
CA ALA A 30 -6.88 -7.96 -4.59
C ALA A 30 -5.87 -6.98 -3.99
N VAL A 31 -6.30 -6.07 -3.10
CA VAL A 31 -5.41 -5.16 -2.38
C VAL A 31 -4.40 -5.94 -1.53
N VAL A 32 -4.88 -6.83 -0.66
CA VAL A 32 -4.00 -7.59 0.25
C VAL A 32 -3.01 -8.47 -0.53
N GLN A 33 -3.47 -9.13 -1.60
CA GLN A 33 -2.58 -9.91 -2.48
C GLN A 33 -1.56 -9.01 -3.22
N CYS A 34 -1.99 -7.83 -3.67
CA CYS A 34 -1.12 -6.87 -4.33
C CYS A 34 -0.02 -6.37 -3.40
N LEU A 35 -0.36 -5.94 -2.18
CA LEU A 35 0.60 -5.42 -1.21
C LEU A 35 1.57 -6.51 -0.75
N GLY A 36 1.08 -7.73 -0.48
CA GLY A 36 1.94 -8.87 -0.15
C GLY A 36 2.89 -9.26 -1.29
N LYS A 37 2.48 -9.07 -2.56
CA LYS A 37 3.38 -9.27 -3.71
C LYS A 37 4.45 -8.19 -3.78
N LEU A 38 4.08 -6.91 -3.60
CA LEU A 38 5.02 -5.78 -3.62
C LEU A 38 6.14 -5.93 -2.58
N ASN A 39 5.87 -6.57 -1.44
CA ASN A 39 6.88 -6.90 -0.43
C ASN A 39 8.04 -7.79 -0.93
N SER A 40 7.82 -8.55 -2.00
CA SER A 40 8.83 -9.42 -2.61
C SER A 40 9.50 -8.81 -3.85
N GLU A 41 9.05 -7.64 -4.30
CA GLU A 41 9.54 -7.00 -5.51
C GLU A 41 10.65 -5.98 -5.20
N ASN A 42 11.64 -5.91 -6.10
CA ASN A 42 12.57 -4.79 -6.18
C ASN A 42 12.24 -4.00 -7.43
N LEU A 43 11.86 -2.73 -7.27
CA LEU A 43 11.57 -1.82 -8.37
C LEU A 43 12.70 -0.80 -8.50
N ARG A 44 12.77 -0.13 -9.64
CA ARG A 44 13.55 1.10 -9.75
C ARG A 44 12.72 2.30 -9.27
N LEU A 45 13.38 3.32 -8.73
CA LEU A 45 12.69 4.52 -8.24
C LEU A 45 11.92 5.24 -9.37
N GLU A 46 12.44 5.19 -10.60
CA GLU A 46 11.76 5.73 -11.79
C GLU A 46 10.42 5.04 -12.10
N GLU A 47 10.23 3.79 -11.65
CA GLU A 47 8.97 3.04 -11.82
C GLU A 47 7.92 3.43 -10.78
N VAL A 48 8.32 4.17 -9.73
CA VAL A 48 7.48 4.51 -8.58
C VAL A 48 7.08 5.98 -8.58
N THR A 49 8.01 6.89 -8.90
CA THR A 49 7.79 8.35 -8.78
C THR A 49 8.55 9.13 -9.86
N SER A 50 8.08 10.34 -10.16
CA SER A 50 8.73 11.28 -11.07
C SER A 50 8.59 12.72 -10.55
N PRO A 51 9.67 13.51 -10.48
CA PRO A 51 11.05 13.17 -10.86
C PRO A 51 11.74 12.23 -9.86
N SER A 52 12.68 11.41 -10.33
CA SER A 52 13.41 10.43 -9.51
C SER A 52 14.93 10.52 -9.68
N ALA A 53 15.68 10.12 -8.66
CA ALA A 53 17.12 9.93 -8.75
C ALA A 53 17.46 8.65 -9.53
N SER A 54 18.36 8.76 -10.50
CA SER A 54 18.86 7.65 -11.31
C SER A 54 19.55 6.57 -10.46
N ASP A 55 19.48 5.31 -10.92
CA ASP A 55 20.19 4.17 -10.33
C ASP A 55 19.83 3.89 -8.86
N CYS A 56 18.60 4.23 -8.48
CA CYS A 56 18.06 3.94 -7.16
C CYS A 56 17.06 2.78 -7.22
N ALA A 57 17.33 1.71 -6.48
CA ALA A 57 16.39 0.61 -6.27
C ALA A 57 15.47 0.91 -5.07
N VAL A 58 14.25 0.41 -5.14
CA VAL A 58 13.17 0.55 -4.16
C VAL A 58 12.65 -0.83 -3.78
N ALA A 59 12.49 -1.06 -2.48
CA ALA A 59 11.77 -2.20 -1.94
C ALA A 59 10.72 -1.70 -0.94
N PHE A 60 9.59 -2.40 -0.86
CA PHE A 60 8.49 -2.06 0.04
C PHE A 60 8.40 -3.06 1.18
N GLU A 61 8.00 -2.58 2.35
CA GLU A 61 7.60 -3.41 3.48
C GLU A 61 6.22 -2.95 3.98
N PHE A 62 5.20 -3.55 3.41
CA PHE A 62 3.81 -3.42 3.81
C PHE A 62 3.50 -4.32 5.00
N GLY A 63 2.85 -3.74 6.00
CA GLY A 63 2.20 -4.45 7.09
C GLY A 63 0.71 -4.11 7.15
N ILE A 64 -0.08 -5.00 7.75
CA ILE A 64 -1.51 -4.78 8.01
C ILE A 64 -1.75 -4.62 9.51
N ALA A 65 -2.63 -3.71 9.89
CA ALA A 65 -2.94 -3.45 11.28
C ALA A 65 -3.60 -4.65 11.98
N ASP A 66 -3.20 -4.90 13.23
CA ASP A 66 -3.90 -5.77 14.17
C ASP A 66 -3.93 -5.11 15.55
N GLY A 67 -4.92 -4.23 15.78
CA GLY A 67 -5.02 -3.46 17.03
C GLY A 67 -4.01 -2.31 17.09
N ASP A 68 -3.03 -2.41 17.98
CA ASP A 68 -2.01 -1.40 18.24
C ASP A 68 -0.66 -1.70 17.54
N THR A 69 -0.62 -2.73 16.69
CA THR A 69 0.57 -3.13 15.94
C THR A 69 0.26 -3.35 14.45
N PHE A 70 1.32 -3.51 13.65
CA PHE A 70 1.24 -3.94 12.26
C PHE A 70 2.00 -5.24 12.07
N ASN A 71 1.34 -6.25 11.52
CA ASN A 71 1.98 -7.51 11.13
C ASN A 71 2.52 -7.37 9.70
N TYR A 72 3.75 -7.81 9.48
CA TYR A 72 4.32 -7.84 8.13
C TYR A 72 3.45 -8.69 7.20
N LEU A 73 3.11 -8.16 6.03
CA LEU A 73 2.17 -8.81 5.12
C LEU A 73 2.90 -9.81 4.23
N ASP A 74 3.23 -10.96 4.80
CA ASP A 74 3.74 -12.13 4.07
C ASP A 74 2.60 -13.04 3.59
N ALA A 75 2.96 -14.22 3.08
CA ALA A 75 2.00 -15.19 2.59
C ALA A 75 1.08 -15.74 3.69
N GLU A 76 1.58 -15.93 4.91
CA GLU A 76 0.82 -16.45 6.04
C GLU A 76 -0.20 -15.41 6.52
N GLU A 77 0.27 -14.18 6.77
CA GLU A 77 -0.59 -13.10 7.23
C GLU A 77 -1.63 -12.74 6.15
N ALA A 78 -1.25 -12.75 4.87
CA ALA A 78 -2.20 -12.57 3.78
C ALA A 78 -3.29 -13.65 3.80
N GLN A 79 -2.98 -14.93 4.03
CA GLN A 79 -3.98 -16.00 4.11
C GLN A 79 -4.92 -15.85 5.31
N LYS A 80 -4.39 -15.42 6.47
CA LYS A 80 -5.21 -15.09 7.64
C LYS A 80 -6.22 -14.00 7.31
N VAL A 81 -5.78 -12.93 6.67
CA VAL A 81 -6.64 -11.82 6.22
C VAL A 81 -7.68 -12.29 5.18
N MET A 82 -7.29 -13.15 4.22
CA MET A 82 -8.24 -13.77 3.29
C MET A 82 -9.34 -14.56 4.03
N GLY A 83 -8.98 -15.24 5.12
CA GLY A 83 -9.90 -15.95 6.00
C GLY A 83 -10.99 -15.04 6.55
N GLU A 84 -10.62 -13.87 7.08
CA GLU A 84 -11.58 -12.91 7.63
C GLU A 84 -12.45 -12.26 6.55
N ILE A 85 -11.87 -11.85 5.41
CA ILE A 85 -12.63 -11.27 4.28
C ILE A 85 -13.70 -12.25 3.77
N ARG A 86 -13.42 -13.57 3.80
CA ARG A 86 -14.41 -14.59 3.40
C ARG A 86 -15.65 -14.55 4.29
N LYS A 87 -15.46 -14.44 5.61
CA LYS A 87 -16.55 -14.36 6.59
C LYS A 87 -17.39 -13.10 6.36
N ALA A 88 -16.76 -11.92 6.39
CA ALA A 88 -17.44 -10.64 6.19
C ALA A 88 -16.52 -9.65 5.48
N SER A 89 -17.10 -8.68 4.75
CA SER A 89 -16.31 -7.56 4.22
C SER A 89 -15.84 -6.69 5.39
N ILE A 90 -14.58 -6.29 5.36
CA ILE A 90 -14.00 -5.41 6.39
C ILE A 90 -14.23 -3.96 5.95
N ARG A 91 -14.90 -3.13 6.74
CA ARG A 91 -15.22 -1.76 6.33
C ARG A 91 -13.96 -0.91 6.09
N MET A 92 -12.90 -1.19 6.84
CA MET A 92 -11.68 -0.40 6.89
C MET A 92 -10.47 -1.32 6.95
N MET A 93 -9.41 -0.99 6.22
CA MET A 93 -8.12 -1.68 6.29
C MET A 93 -6.99 -0.67 6.40
N ASP A 94 -6.24 -0.76 7.49
CA ASP A 94 -5.08 0.07 7.76
C ASP A 94 -3.80 -0.70 7.47
N PHE A 95 -2.90 -0.04 6.76
CA PHE A 95 -1.62 -0.57 6.36
C PHE A 95 -0.50 0.37 6.77
N PHE A 96 0.63 -0.23 7.12
CA PHE A 96 1.90 0.46 7.21
C PHE A 96 2.71 0.17 5.96
N CYS A 97 3.58 1.09 5.56
CA CYS A 97 4.50 0.90 4.45
C CYS A 97 5.83 1.57 4.78
N ALA A 98 6.90 0.79 4.90
CA ALA A 98 8.26 1.31 4.82
C ALA A 98 8.76 1.20 3.37
N ILE A 99 9.25 2.31 2.82
CA ILE A 99 9.86 2.35 1.49
C ILE A 99 11.37 2.43 1.68
N ARG A 100 12.06 1.38 1.26
CA ARG A 100 13.50 1.21 1.40
C ARG A 100 14.19 1.58 0.10
N TYR A 101 15.14 2.49 0.18
CA TYR A 101 15.90 2.98 -0.97
C TYR A 101 17.34 2.49 -0.92
N TYR A 102 17.86 2.09 -2.09
CA TYR A 102 19.24 1.65 -2.24
C TYR A 102 19.87 2.31 -3.45
N LYS A 103 21.03 2.93 -3.25
CA LYS A 103 21.86 3.38 -4.36
C LYS A 103 22.78 2.25 -4.78
N GLU A 104 22.84 1.96 -6.07
CA GLU A 104 23.80 1.03 -6.63
C GLU A 104 25.04 1.78 -7.13
N HIS A 105 26.21 1.39 -6.65
CA HIS A 105 27.48 1.96 -7.11
C HIS A 105 28.56 0.89 -7.10
N GLY A 106 29.16 0.61 -8.27
CA GLY A 106 30.25 -0.37 -8.41
C GLY A 106 29.85 -1.79 -7.96
N GLY A 107 28.61 -2.20 -8.21
CA GLY A 107 28.08 -3.52 -7.81
C GLY A 107 27.75 -3.67 -6.33
N LYS A 108 27.89 -2.61 -5.52
CA LYS A 108 27.49 -2.60 -4.10
C LYS A 108 26.20 -1.80 -3.92
N ARG A 109 25.36 -2.28 -3.00
CA ARG A 109 24.11 -1.61 -2.58
C ARG A 109 24.33 -0.86 -1.27
N PHE A 110 24.02 0.44 -1.29
CA PHE A 110 24.09 1.30 -0.11
C PHE A 110 22.68 1.73 0.30
N PRO A 111 22.22 1.41 1.51
CA PRO A 111 20.90 1.85 1.98
C PRO A 111 20.89 3.37 2.17
N LEU A 112 19.80 4.01 1.76
CA LEU A 112 19.50 5.42 2.05
C LEU A 112 18.45 5.53 3.16
N LYS A 113 18.09 6.75 3.57
CA LYS A 113 17.02 6.97 4.55
C LYS A 113 15.67 6.54 3.99
N PHE A 114 14.90 5.78 4.76
CA PHE A 114 13.61 5.22 4.35
C PHE A 114 12.47 6.22 4.57
N ASP A 115 11.39 6.03 3.81
CA ASP A 115 10.10 6.67 4.05
C ASP A 115 9.15 5.72 4.75
N TYR A 116 8.30 6.27 5.62
CA TYR A 116 7.31 5.53 6.37
C TYR A 116 5.95 6.16 6.19
N TYR A 117 4.99 5.32 5.79
CA TYR A 117 3.64 5.70 5.47
C TYR A 117 2.64 4.85 6.23
N MET A 118 1.52 5.47 6.60
CA MET A 118 0.30 4.80 7.01
C MET A 118 -0.78 5.06 5.97
N LEU A 119 -1.49 4.00 5.57
CA LEU A 119 -2.61 4.06 4.64
C LEU A 119 -3.85 3.52 5.32
N ARG A 120 -5.00 4.19 5.17
CA ARG A 120 -6.31 3.71 5.60
C ARG A 120 -7.23 3.65 4.40
N LEU A 121 -7.67 2.44 4.07
CA LEU A 121 -8.62 2.18 2.99
C LEU A 121 -10.01 2.01 3.59
N ILE A 122 -10.95 2.83 3.15
CA ILE A 122 -12.36 2.78 3.56
C ILE A 122 -13.17 2.28 2.37
N PHE A 123 -13.81 1.12 2.54
CA PHE A 123 -14.56 0.45 1.48
C PHE A 123 -16.05 0.74 1.63
N ASN A 124 -16.63 1.41 0.64
CA ASN A 124 -18.07 1.57 0.44
C ASN A 124 -18.50 0.76 -0.81
N MET A 125 -19.81 0.72 -1.13
CA MET A 125 -20.34 -0.14 -2.20
C MET A 125 -19.69 0.10 -3.57
N ASP A 126 -19.53 1.36 -3.95
CA ASP A 126 -19.07 1.82 -5.27
C ASP A 126 -17.89 2.79 -5.18
N LEU A 127 -17.39 3.04 -3.98
CA LEU A 127 -16.33 3.99 -3.69
C LEU A 127 -15.31 3.41 -2.70
N VAL A 128 -14.03 3.68 -2.94
CA VAL A 128 -12.96 3.48 -1.96
C VAL A 128 -12.26 4.80 -1.70
N GLU A 129 -12.13 5.13 -0.42
CA GLU A 129 -11.32 6.26 0.03
C GLU A 129 -9.99 5.74 0.57
N VAL A 130 -8.89 6.38 0.16
CA VAL A 130 -7.53 6.08 0.62
C VAL A 130 -7.02 7.32 1.33
N LEU A 131 -6.89 7.21 2.65
CA LEU A 131 -6.25 8.22 3.49
C LEU A 131 -4.78 7.83 3.62
N ILE A 132 -3.86 8.76 3.40
CA ILE A 132 -2.44 8.51 3.52
C ILE A 132 -1.77 9.56 4.40
N PHE A 133 -0.87 9.08 5.25
CA PHE A 133 -0.08 9.86 6.16
C PHE A 133 1.39 9.44 6.05
N HIS A 134 2.26 10.35 5.63
CA HIS A 134 3.70 10.21 5.76
C HIS A 134 4.11 10.47 7.21
N GLU A 135 4.50 9.42 7.91
CA GLU A 135 4.96 9.48 9.30
C GLU A 135 6.33 10.14 9.41
N ARG A 136 7.32 9.65 8.66
CA ARG A 136 8.70 10.19 8.66
C ARG A 136 9.48 9.71 7.45
N GLY A 137 10.58 10.41 7.15
CA GLY A 137 11.49 10.08 6.06
C GLY A 137 11.77 11.27 5.12
N PRO A 138 12.67 11.11 4.15
CA PRO A 138 13.00 12.13 3.15
C PRO A 138 11.86 12.48 2.17
N ARG A 139 10.78 11.69 2.12
CA ARG A 139 9.67 11.80 1.16
C ARG A 139 10.14 11.77 -0.30
N HIS A 140 10.95 10.77 -0.64
CA HIS A 140 11.41 10.55 -2.01
C HIS A 140 10.26 10.10 -2.92
N VAL A 141 9.32 9.32 -2.40
CA VAL A 141 8.08 8.97 -3.10
C VAL A 141 6.96 9.82 -2.52
N GLN A 142 6.21 10.55 -3.35
CA GLN A 142 5.07 11.33 -2.86
C GLN A 142 3.89 10.42 -2.49
N PRO A 143 3.02 10.85 -1.54
CA PRO A 143 1.84 10.07 -1.16
C PRO A 143 0.97 9.64 -2.36
N GLU A 144 0.77 10.54 -3.32
CA GLU A 144 -0.02 10.29 -4.53
C GLU A 144 0.62 9.22 -5.43
N ASP A 145 1.94 9.25 -5.58
CA ASP A 145 2.68 8.28 -6.38
C ASP A 145 2.59 6.87 -5.78
N LEU A 146 2.70 6.75 -4.46
CA LEU A 146 2.51 5.48 -3.76
C LEU A 146 1.10 4.92 -3.99
N ILE A 147 0.06 5.75 -3.84
CA ILE A 147 -1.32 5.31 -4.07
C ILE A 147 -1.53 4.95 -5.54
N ASN A 148 -1.01 5.74 -6.48
CA ASN A 148 -1.13 5.48 -7.91
C ASN A 148 -0.47 4.15 -8.30
N LEU A 149 0.72 3.86 -7.78
CA LEU A 149 1.39 2.57 -7.94
C LEU A 149 0.49 1.43 -7.43
N ILE A 150 -0.02 1.53 -6.20
CA ILE A 150 -0.89 0.50 -5.62
C ILE A 150 -2.14 0.30 -6.47
N VAL A 151 -2.81 1.37 -6.89
CA VAL A 151 -4.03 1.31 -7.72
C VAL A 151 -3.75 0.69 -9.09
N GLU A 152 -2.63 1.04 -9.72
CA GLU A 152 -2.21 0.43 -10.98
C GLU A 152 -1.98 -1.07 -10.82
N ARG A 153 -1.26 -1.46 -9.77
CA ARG A 153 -0.94 -2.86 -9.46
C ARG A 153 -2.17 -3.67 -9.10
N VAL A 154 -3.11 -3.12 -8.33
CA VAL A 154 -4.40 -3.76 -8.03
C VAL A 154 -5.22 -3.93 -9.30
N ASN A 155 -5.29 -2.93 -10.18
CA ASN A 155 -6.01 -3.04 -11.44
C ASN A 155 -5.48 -4.16 -12.35
N LYS A 156 -4.18 -4.51 -12.28
CA LYS A 156 -3.58 -5.63 -13.01
C LYS A 156 -4.10 -7.01 -12.57
N PHE A 157 -4.79 -7.13 -11.44
CA PHE A 157 -5.46 -8.38 -11.02
C PHE A 157 -6.78 -8.63 -11.77
N PHE A 158 -7.25 -7.65 -12.56
CA PHE A 158 -8.54 -7.71 -13.22
C PHE A 158 -8.38 -7.57 -14.74
N SER A 159 -9.29 -8.18 -15.51
CA SER A 159 -9.30 -8.07 -16.97
C SER A 159 -9.71 -6.67 -17.47
N LYS A 160 -10.31 -5.85 -16.61
CA LYS A 160 -10.73 -4.48 -16.87
C LYS A 160 -10.37 -3.62 -15.66
N ARG A 161 -10.12 -2.34 -15.87
CA ARG A 161 -9.85 -1.38 -14.78
C ARG A 161 -11.06 -1.29 -13.85
N VAL A 162 -10.87 -1.70 -12.59
CA VAL A 162 -11.91 -1.69 -11.55
C VAL A 162 -11.82 -0.48 -10.64
N LEU A 163 -10.64 0.10 -10.43
CA LEU A 163 -10.43 1.33 -9.65
C LEU A 163 -10.17 2.51 -10.58
N LYS A 164 -10.94 3.59 -10.44
CA LYS A 164 -10.81 4.84 -11.21
C LYS A 164 -10.88 6.04 -10.28
N ALA A 165 -9.90 6.94 -10.36
CA ALA A 165 -9.91 8.17 -9.57
C ALA A 165 -11.15 9.03 -9.88
N VAL A 166 -11.69 9.67 -8.85
CA VAL A 166 -12.85 10.57 -8.91
C VAL A 166 -12.58 11.90 -8.21
#